data_AF-A0A080LSW3-F1
#
_entry.id   AF-A0A080LSW3-F1
#
_cell.length_a   1.000
_cell.length_b   1.000
_cell.length_c   1.000
_cell.angle_alpha   90.00
_cell.angle_beta   90.00
_cell.angle_gamma   90.00
#
_symmetry.space_group_name_H-M   'P 1'
#
loop_
_entity.id
_entity.type
_entity.pdbx_description
1 polymer ?
#
loop_
_entity_poly.entity_id
_entity_poly.type
_entity_poly.pdbx_seq_one_letter_code
_entity_poly.pdbx_strand_id
1 'polypeptide(L)'
;MLSAYGSCTAPKITVILRKAYGGSYLAMCSQEMGADMVYAWPTAEIAVMGAEAAVKILYRKELEKAEDRQAKAAELAQEYRDEFASPYVSASNFYITDVIEPQDTRWMVALALRKTLDKRELRPAKKHGNIPM
;
A
#
# COMPACT_ATOMS: atom_id res chain seq x y z
N MET A 1 -8.28 -9.67 9.56
CA MET A 1 -8.39 -8.42 8.76
C MET A 1 -8.68 -8.70 7.29
N LEU A 2 -7.80 -9.42 6.57
CA LEU A 2 -7.99 -9.71 5.12
C LEU A 2 -9.38 -10.27 4.77
N SER A 3 -9.84 -11.29 5.51
CA SER A 3 -11.17 -11.87 5.29
C SER A 3 -12.31 -10.86 5.51
N ALA A 4 -12.18 -9.94 6.45
CA ALA A 4 -13.17 -8.91 6.72
C ALA A 4 -13.24 -7.89 5.57
N TYR A 5 -12.10 -7.34 5.14
CA TYR A 5 -12.09 -6.41 4.00
C TYR A 5 -12.52 -7.06 2.69
N GLY A 6 -12.05 -8.29 2.41
CA GLY A 6 -12.41 -9.04 1.21
C GLY A 6 -13.86 -9.55 1.19
N SER A 7 -14.60 -9.46 2.30
CA SER A 7 -16.03 -9.78 2.35
C SER A 7 -16.93 -8.55 2.48
N CYS A 8 -16.38 -7.39 2.87
CA CYS A 8 -17.11 -6.13 3.00
C CYS A 8 -17.48 -5.55 1.63
N THR A 9 -18.77 -5.25 1.44
CA THR A 9 -19.35 -4.64 0.23
C THR A 9 -19.73 -3.17 0.41
N ALA A 10 -19.57 -2.62 1.62
CA ALA A 10 -19.72 -1.19 1.86
C ALA A 10 -18.66 -0.38 1.08
N PRO A 11 -18.86 0.95 0.92
CA PRO A 11 -17.81 1.83 0.45
C PRO A 11 -16.54 1.71 1.31
N LYS A 12 -15.40 1.50 0.66
CA LYS A 12 -14.08 1.35 1.28
C LYS A 12 -13.13 2.37 0.68
N ILE A 13 -12.63 3.28 1.51
CA ILE A 13 -11.70 4.33 1.09
C ILE A 13 -10.47 4.23 1.96
N THR A 14 -9.30 4.15 1.31
CA THR A 14 -8.02 3.99 1.99
C THR A 14 -7.16 5.22 1.75
N VAL A 15 -6.51 5.73 2.80
CA VAL A 15 -5.53 6.82 2.70
C VAL A 15 -4.22 6.33 3.30
N ILE A 16 -3.18 6.24 2.47
CA ILE A 16 -1.84 5.81 2.85
C ILE A 16 -1.04 7.04 3.26
N LEU A 17 -0.78 7.16 4.55
CA LEU A 17 -0.09 8.33 5.11
C LEU A 17 1.43 8.23 4.99
N ARG A 18 1.98 7.03 5.23
CA ARG A 18 3.42 6.77 5.27
C ARG A 18 3.70 5.31 4.87
N LYS A 19 4.25 4.50 5.77
CA LYS A 19 4.72 3.14 5.48
C LYS A 19 3.57 2.17 5.24
N ALA A 20 3.60 1.48 4.11
CA ALA A 20 2.68 0.44 3.71
C ALA A 20 3.45 -0.72 3.07
N TYR A 21 3.81 -1.73 3.87
CA TYR A 21 4.71 -2.80 3.42
C TYR A 21 4.07 -4.18 3.40
N GLY A 22 4.26 -4.89 2.29
CA GLY A 22 3.95 -6.31 2.14
C GLY A 22 2.54 -6.70 2.56
N GLY A 23 2.40 -7.78 3.32
CA GLY A 23 1.09 -8.28 3.75
C GLY A 23 0.29 -7.31 4.62
N SER A 24 0.97 -6.38 5.32
CA SER A 24 0.27 -5.38 6.13
C SER A 24 -0.44 -4.33 5.29
N TYR A 25 0.13 -3.94 4.14
CA TYR A 25 -0.54 -3.09 3.15
C TYR A 25 -1.85 -3.72 2.67
N LEU A 26 -1.81 -5.01 2.32
CA LEU A 26 -3.02 -5.76 1.94
C LEU A 26 -4.02 -5.81 3.10
N ALA A 27 -3.55 -6.08 4.32
CA ALA A 27 -4.39 -6.16 5.51
C ALA A 27 -5.08 -4.83 5.86
N MET A 28 -4.54 -3.70 5.40
CA MET A 28 -5.08 -2.34 5.56
C MET A 28 -6.01 -1.92 4.42
N CYS A 29 -6.63 -2.87 3.72
CA CYS A 29 -7.55 -2.65 2.62
C CYS A 29 -6.91 -1.91 1.44
N SER A 30 -5.91 -2.54 0.85
CA SER A 30 -5.40 -2.13 -0.46
C SER A 30 -6.47 -2.26 -1.56
N GLN A 31 -6.15 -1.77 -2.76
CA GLN A 31 -7.03 -1.90 -3.92
C GLN A 31 -7.38 -3.38 -4.21
N GLU A 32 -6.43 -4.30 -4.04
CA GLU A 32 -6.62 -5.74 -4.25
C GLU A 32 -7.62 -6.36 -3.26
N MET A 33 -7.82 -5.74 -2.10
CA MET A 33 -8.87 -6.13 -1.13
C MET A 33 -10.23 -5.48 -1.43
N GLY A 34 -10.34 -4.81 -2.58
CA GLY A 34 -11.57 -4.20 -3.09
C GLY A 34 -11.84 -2.80 -2.56
N ALA A 35 -10.82 -2.04 -2.15
CA ALA A 35 -10.99 -0.61 -1.86
C ALA A 35 -11.49 0.11 -3.12
N ASP A 36 -12.48 0.98 -2.95
CA ASP A 36 -13.11 1.73 -4.05
C ASP A 36 -12.26 2.92 -4.49
N MET A 37 -11.59 3.57 -3.53
CA MET A 37 -10.67 4.67 -3.77
C MET A 37 -9.47 4.51 -2.82
N VAL A 38 -8.26 4.65 -3.34
CA VAL A 38 -7.03 4.56 -2.56
C VAL A 38 -6.20 5.80 -2.83
N TYR A 39 -5.98 6.62 -1.82
CA TYR A 39 -5.15 7.81 -1.91
C TYR A 39 -3.84 7.59 -1.18
N ALA A 40 -2.77 8.24 -1.63
CA ALA A 40 -1.50 8.27 -0.92
C ALA A 40 -1.07 9.72 -0.69
N TRP A 41 -0.39 9.98 0.42
CA TRP A 41 0.36 11.23 0.60
C TRP A 41 1.71 11.15 -0.12
N PRO A 42 2.37 12.28 -0.42
CA PRO A 42 3.73 12.29 -0.96
C PRO A 42 4.74 11.58 -0.05
N THR A 43 4.44 11.50 1.26
CA THR A 43 5.24 10.81 2.28
C THR A 43 4.98 9.30 2.36
N ALA A 44 4.08 8.76 1.54
CA ALA A 44 3.77 7.34 1.54
C ALA A 44 4.95 6.52 0.99
N GLU A 45 5.19 5.38 1.61
CA GLU A 45 6.18 4.41 1.14
C GLU A 45 5.46 3.07 0.94
N ILE A 46 5.28 2.67 -0.32
CA ILE A 46 4.52 1.47 -0.69
C ILE A 46 5.49 0.47 -1.33
N ALA A 47 5.75 -0.64 -0.65
CA ALA A 47 6.74 -1.62 -1.11
C ALA A 47 6.42 -3.04 -0.61
N VAL A 48 7.10 -4.05 -1.17
CA VAL A 48 6.97 -5.44 -0.70
C VAL A 48 7.51 -5.62 0.72
N MET A 49 8.59 -4.90 1.07
CA MET A 49 9.19 -4.88 2.39
C MET A 49 9.97 -3.57 2.61
N GLY A 50 10.43 -3.33 3.84
CA GLY A 50 11.26 -2.16 4.14
C GLY A 50 12.62 -2.22 3.42
N ALA A 51 13.11 -1.06 2.99
CA ALA A 51 14.31 -0.93 2.17
C ALA A 51 15.56 -1.57 2.80
N GLU A 52 15.74 -1.43 4.11
CA GLU A 52 16.89 -1.98 4.83
C GLU A 52 16.89 -3.51 4.82
N ALA A 53 15.70 -4.13 4.82
CA ALA A 53 15.55 -5.57 4.72
C ALA A 53 15.73 -6.03 3.26
N ALA A 54 15.15 -5.30 2.30
CA ALA A 54 15.26 -5.60 0.88
C ALA A 54 16.72 -5.60 0.42
N VAL A 55 17.48 -4.56 0.78
CA VAL A 55 18.88 -4.41 0.36
C VAL A 55 19.78 -5.54 0.85
N LYS A 56 19.56 -6.03 2.07
CA LYS A 56 20.33 -7.16 2.62
C LYS A 56 20.09 -8.45 1.84
N ILE A 57 18.93 -8.61 1.21
CA ILE A 57 18.58 -9.78 0.42
C ILE A 57 19.08 -9.60 -1.01
N LEU A 58 18.76 -8.47 -1.64
CA LEU A 58 19.06 -8.18 -3.06
C LEU A 58 20.56 -7.99 -3.30
N TYR A 59 21.23 -7.20 -2.46
CA TYR A 59 22.62 -6.79 -2.64
C TYR A 59 23.58 -7.52 -1.69
N ARG A 60 23.19 -8.70 -1.20
CA ARG A 60 23.98 -9.48 -0.23
C ARG A 60 25.46 -9.60 -0.62
N LYS A 61 25.72 -9.96 -1.88
CA LYS A 61 27.09 -10.16 -2.41
C LYS A 61 27.89 -8.87 -2.51
N GLU A 62 27.25 -7.75 -2.85
CA GLU A 62 27.91 -6.44 -2.92
C GLU A 62 28.26 -5.93 -1.53
N LEU A 63 27.33 -6.08 -0.58
CA LEU A 63 27.60 -5.78 0.82
C LEU A 63 28.72 -6.66 1.39
N GLU A 64 28.81 -7.93 1.01
CA GLU A 64 29.92 -8.80 1.44
C GLU A 64 31.30 -8.35 0.94
N LYS A 65 31.36 -7.59 -0.16
CA LYS A 65 32.60 -7.09 -0.75
C LYS A 65 32.90 -5.63 -0.39
N ALA A 66 31.96 -4.93 0.24
CA ALA A 66 32.11 -3.52 0.59
C ALA A 66 33.10 -3.34 1.75
N GLU A 67 33.98 -2.33 1.64
CA GLU A 67 34.90 -1.95 2.73
C GLU A 67 34.13 -1.43 3.95
N ASP A 68 33.12 -0.58 3.71
CA ASP A 68 32.15 -0.17 4.72
C ASP A 68 30.75 -0.69 4.36
N ARG A 69 30.39 -1.80 5.00
CA ARG A 69 29.06 -2.42 4.86
C ARG A 69 27.91 -1.52 5.31
N GLN A 70 28.11 -0.72 6.34
CA GLN A 70 27.02 0.10 6.88
C GLN A 70 26.74 1.28 5.97
N ALA A 71 27.78 1.99 5.53
CA ALA A 71 27.64 3.09 4.58
C ALA A 71 27.01 2.61 3.27
N LYS A 72 27.51 1.51 2.69
CA LYS A 72 26.96 0.98 1.43
C LYS A 72 25.52 0.51 1.56
N ALA A 73 25.16 -0.12 2.68
CA ALA A 73 23.77 -0.52 2.92
C ALA A 73 22.83 0.67 3.08
N ALA A 74 23.29 1.77 3.70
CA ALA A 74 22.49 2.98 3.84
C ALA A 74 22.26 3.68 2.50
N GLU A 75 23.30 3.77 1.66
CA GLU A 75 23.22 4.28 0.29
C GLU A 75 22.21 3.49 -0.54
N LEU A 76 22.39 2.17 -0.65
CA LEU A 76 21.49 1.28 -1.40
C LEU A 76 20.06 1.29 -0.85
N ALA A 77 19.88 1.47 0.46
CA ALA A 77 18.54 1.55 1.05
C ALA A 77 17.84 2.86 0.65
N GLN A 78 18.58 3.95 0.54
CA GLN A 78 18.01 5.21 0.07
C GLN A 78 17.63 5.11 -1.41
N GLU A 79 18.53 4.58 -2.25
CA GLU A 79 18.24 4.32 -3.67
C GLU A 79 17.00 3.44 -3.85
N TYR A 80 16.90 2.36 -3.06
CA TYR A 80 15.73 1.48 -3.09
C TYR A 80 14.43 2.21 -2.71
N ARG A 81 14.46 3.13 -1.74
CA ARG A 81 13.26 3.91 -1.38
C ARG A 81 12.85 4.84 -2.51
N ASP A 82 13.81 5.54 -3.10
CA ASP A 82 13.57 6.52 -4.14
C ASP A 82 13.04 5.86 -5.42
N GLU A 83 13.56 4.68 -5.77
CA GLU A 83 13.17 3.95 -6.97
C GLU A 83 11.89 3.12 -6.79
N PHE A 84 11.74 2.38 -5.68
CA PHE A 84 10.70 1.37 -5.54
C PHE A 84 9.61 1.70 -4.52
N ALA A 85 9.94 2.42 -3.45
CA ALA A 85 8.98 2.69 -2.37
C ALA A 85 8.14 3.95 -2.63
N SER A 86 8.54 4.78 -3.59
CA SER A 86 7.84 6.01 -3.95
C SER A 86 6.36 5.78 -4.30
N PRO A 87 5.43 6.61 -3.81
CA PRO A 87 4.00 6.41 -4.06
C PRO A 87 3.65 6.64 -5.53
N TYR A 88 4.48 7.39 -6.26
CA TYR A 88 4.31 7.64 -7.69
C TYR A 88 4.49 6.37 -8.54
N VAL A 89 5.31 5.41 -8.08
CA VAL A 89 5.44 4.09 -8.74
C VAL A 89 4.17 3.29 -8.56
N SER A 90 3.52 3.38 -7.39
CA SER A 90 2.22 2.74 -7.18
C SER A 90 1.11 3.42 -7.98
N ALA A 91 1.16 4.74 -8.13
CA ALA A 91 0.22 5.50 -8.96
C ALA A 91 0.35 5.13 -10.44
N SER A 92 1.58 5.04 -10.98
CA SER A 92 1.81 4.69 -12.39
C SER A 92 1.35 3.28 -12.74
N ASN A 93 1.31 2.39 -11.74
CA ASN A 93 0.80 1.02 -11.89
C ASN A 93 -0.68 0.88 -11.55
N PHE A 94 -1.40 1.98 -11.29
CA PHE A 94 -2.82 1.98 -10.93
C PHE A 94 -3.15 1.13 -9.69
N TYR A 95 -2.23 1.04 -8.72
CA TYR A 95 -2.51 0.44 -7.41
C TYR A 95 -3.13 1.43 -6.43
N ILE A 96 -3.00 2.72 -6.73
CA ILE A 96 -3.65 3.82 -6.02
C ILE A 96 -4.38 4.71 -7.03
N THR A 97 -5.43 5.38 -6.57
CA THR A 97 -6.22 6.32 -7.35
C THR A 97 -5.47 7.62 -7.61
N ASP A 98 -4.80 8.19 -6.60
CA ASP A 98 -4.07 9.44 -6.73
C ASP A 98 -3.08 9.67 -5.58
N VAL A 99 -2.08 10.53 -5.81
CA VAL A 99 -1.21 11.09 -4.76
C VAL A 99 -1.72 12.50 -4.44
N ILE A 100 -2.16 12.71 -3.20
CA ILE A 100 -2.84 13.94 -2.77
C ILE A 100 -2.06 14.65 -1.67
N GLU A 101 -2.16 15.98 -1.61
CA GLU A 101 -1.59 16.73 -0.49
C GLU A 101 -2.28 16.39 0.84
N PRO A 102 -1.56 16.35 1.98
CA PRO A 102 -2.15 15.97 3.26
C PRO A 102 -3.39 16.78 3.67
N GLN A 103 -3.39 18.09 3.38
CA GLN A 103 -4.49 19.00 3.66
C GLN A 103 -5.77 18.70 2.85
N ASP A 104 -5.63 18.02 1.71
CA ASP A 104 -6.72 17.72 0.79
C ASP A 104 -7.50 16.46 1.18
N THR A 105 -6.96 15.67 2.10
CA THR A 105 -7.52 14.39 2.55
C THR A 105 -9.01 14.48 2.87
N ARG A 106 -9.44 15.51 3.61
CA ARG A 106 -10.84 15.64 4.05
C ARG A 106 -11.80 15.74 2.87
N TRP A 107 -11.51 16.59 1.88
CA TRP A 107 -12.43 16.81 0.78
C TRP A 107 -12.35 15.66 -0.24
N MET A 108 -11.17 15.07 -0.44
CA MET A 108 -11.01 13.88 -1.28
C MET A 108 -11.82 12.70 -0.75
N VAL A 109 -11.75 12.43 0.56
CA VAL A 109 -12.56 11.37 1.20
C VAL A 109 -14.05 11.68 1.10
N ALA A 110 -14.47 12.93 1.33
CA ALA A 110 -15.87 13.32 1.19
C ALA A 110 -16.39 13.11 -0.24
N LEU A 111 -15.59 13.45 -1.25
CA LEU A 111 -15.92 13.23 -2.67
C LEU A 111 -15.99 11.74 -3.00
N ALA A 112 -15.02 10.95 -2.53
CA ALA A 112 -15.00 9.49 -2.70
C ALA A 112 -16.24 8.83 -2.09
N LEU A 113 -16.63 9.22 -0.87
CA LEU A 113 -17.86 8.76 -0.24
C LEU A 113 -19.07 9.13 -1.08
N ARG A 114 -19.17 10.39 -1.52
CA ARG A 114 -20.29 10.85 -2.34
C ARG A 114 -20.42 10.07 -3.65
N LYS A 115 -19.29 9.73 -4.30
CA LYS A 115 -19.26 8.90 -5.52
C LYS A 115 -19.67 7.45 -5.29
N THR A 116 -19.52 6.95 -4.06
CA THR A 116 -19.74 5.53 -3.71
C THR A 116 -21.02 5.30 -2.91
N LEU A 117 -21.84 6.33 -2.66
CA LEU A 117 -23.10 6.22 -1.90
C LEU A 117 -24.04 5.14 -2.47
N ASP A 118 -24.13 5.05 -3.79
CA ASP A 118 -25.02 4.10 -4.47
C ASP A 118 -24.33 2.78 -4.82
N LYS A 119 -23.14 2.50 -4.25
CA LYS A 119 -22.44 1.24 -4.46
C LYS A 119 -23.34 0.05 -4.13
N ARG A 120 -23.41 -0.90 -5.06
CA ARG A 120 -24.06 -2.22 -4.89
C ARG A 120 -23.12 -3.28 -5.44
N GLU A 121 -22.71 -4.20 -4.58
CA GLU A 121 -21.78 -5.28 -4.94
C GLU A 121 -22.39 -6.62 -4.53
N LEU A 122 -22.52 -7.54 -5.50
CA LEU A 122 -23.00 -8.89 -5.24
C LEU A 122 -21.85 -9.80 -4.84
N ARG A 123 -22.15 -10.83 -4.05
CA ARG A 123 -21.20 -11.86 -3.64
C ARG A 123 -21.74 -13.24 -4.01
N PRO A 124 -20.87 -14.25 -4.19
CA PRO A 124 -21.31 -15.62 -4.46
C PRO A 124 -22.29 -16.12 -3.40
N ALA A 125 -23.40 -16.73 -3.83
CA ALA A 125 -24.42 -17.30 -2.94
C ALA A 125 -23.81 -18.38 -2.03
N LYS A 126 -24.04 -18.25 -0.72
CA LYS A 126 -23.54 -19.18 0.30
C LYS A 126 -24.38 -19.06 1.57
N LYS A 127 -24.37 -20.09 2.42
CA LYS A 127 -25.00 -20.01 3.76
C LYS A 127 -24.29 -18.97 4.63
N HIS A 128 -22.97 -19.04 4.67
CA HIS A 128 -22.08 -18.08 5.35
C HIS A 128 -20.63 -18.26 4.83
N GLY A 129 -19.71 -17.39 5.25
CA GLY A 129 -18.27 -17.57 5.03
C GLY A 129 -17.63 -18.56 6.01
N ASN A 130 -16.35 -18.88 5.80
CA ASN A 130 -15.52 -19.64 6.72
C ASN A 130 -14.30 -18.79 7.12
N ILE A 131 -14.53 -17.83 8.03
CA ILE A 131 -13.47 -16.94 8.51
C ILE A 131 -12.51 -17.71 9.42
N PRO A 132 -11.19 -17.45 9.39
CA PRO A 132 -10.27 -18.00 10.39
C PRO A 132 -10.70 -17.62 11.81
N MET A 133 -10.69 -18.59 12.72
CA MET A 133 -10.97 -18.45 14.15
C MET A 133 -9.70 -18.57 14.98
#